data_AF-A0AAE0USS3-F1
#
_entry.id   AF-A0AAE0USS3-F1
#
_cell.length_a   1.000
_cell.length_b   1.000
_cell.length_c   1.000
_cell.angle_alpha   90.00
_cell.angle_beta   90.00
_cell.angle_gamma   90.00
#
_symmetry.space_group_name_H-M   'P 1'
#
loop_
_entity.id
_entity.type
_entity.pdbx_description
1 polymer ?
#
loop_
_entity_poly.entity_id
_entity_poly.type
_entity_poly.pdbx_seq_one_letter_code
_entity_poly.pdbx_strand_id
1 'polypeptide(L)'
;MCFVDLEKAFDRVPRGILWEVLWEYGVRGLLLRAVRSLYNRSRSLVRITSCKSDLFPVHVGLRQGCPLLLVLFIVFMDRISRHCQGLEGVRFGDHRISSLIFADDVVLLAPSSLDLQPALWHFAAECEAAGMRVSTTKSEAMVLDRKKVACTLQIGGEVLPQVEEFKYLRVLFMSEGRMDREIDRRIGAAAAVMQSMYRSVVVKKELSRKAKLSIYQSIYVPTLTYGHELWVMTERLRSRIQAAEMSFLRRVAGRSLRDRVRRSVTREELGVDVSDASGMSP
;
A
#
# COMPACT_ATOMS: atom_id res chain seq x y z
N MET A 1 -8.80 -14.74 0.91
CA MET A 1 -8.66 -13.29 1.14
C MET A 1 -9.61 -12.57 0.20
N CYS A 2 -10.19 -11.45 0.63
CA CYS A 2 -10.98 -10.57 -0.22
C CYS A 2 -10.43 -9.16 -0.09
N PHE A 3 -9.96 -8.59 -1.19
CA PHE A 3 -9.53 -7.20 -1.28
C PHE A 3 -10.75 -6.36 -1.64
N VAL A 4 -11.16 -5.49 -0.73
CA VAL A 4 -12.37 -4.70 -0.83
C VAL A 4 -11.99 -3.26 -1.17
N ASP A 5 -12.51 -2.77 -2.28
CA ASP A 5 -12.38 -1.37 -2.72
C ASP A 5 -13.67 -0.61 -2.40
N LEU A 6 -13.53 0.57 -1.80
CA LEU A 6 -14.66 1.45 -1.49
C LEU A 6 -14.82 2.52 -2.57
N GLU A 7 -16.04 2.69 -3.09
CA GLU A 7 -16.32 3.70 -4.10
C GLU A 7 -16.10 5.12 -3.55
N LYS A 8 -15.11 5.82 -4.11
CA LYS A 8 -14.81 7.23 -3.79
C LYS A 8 -14.77 7.47 -2.27
N ALA A 9 -14.03 6.62 -1.55
CA ALA A 9 -14.13 6.47 -0.10
C ALA A 9 -14.16 7.81 0.66
N PHE A 10 -13.20 8.71 0.41
CA PHE A 10 -13.16 10.02 1.05
C PHE A 10 -14.33 10.94 0.67
N ASP A 11 -14.77 10.91 -0.59
CA ASP A 11 -15.82 11.79 -1.10
C ASP A 11 -17.22 11.33 -0.67
N ARG A 12 -17.37 10.06 -0.26
CA ARG A 12 -18.65 9.43 0.09
C ARG A 12 -19.01 9.54 1.57
N VAL A 13 -18.04 9.84 2.46
CA VAL A 13 -18.27 9.90 3.91
C VAL A 13 -19.42 10.84 4.27
N PRO A 14 -20.53 10.33 4.83
CA PRO A 14 -21.63 11.18 5.28
C PRO A 14 -21.22 11.96 6.52
N ARG A 15 -21.21 13.29 6.42
CA ARG A 15 -20.76 14.16 7.52
C ARG A 15 -21.61 14.01 8.78
N GLY A 16 -22.92 13.78 8.63
CA GLY A 16 -23.82 13.51 9.78
C GLY A 16 -23.33 12.33 10.62
N ILE A 17 -23.16 11.18 9.97
CA ILE A 17 -22.64 9.95 10.59
C ILE A 17 -21.25 10.19 11.16
N LEU A 18 -20.35 10.86 10.42
CA LEU A 18 -19.02 11.20 10.94
C LEU A 18 -19.08 11.97 12.26
N TRP A 19 -20.04 12.90 12.42
CA TRP A 19 -20.17 13.64 13.67
C TRP A 19 -20.69 12.78 14.82
N GLU A 20 -21.54 11.80 14.53
CA GLU A 20 -22.01 10.80 15.49
C GLU A 20 -20.85 9.90 15.92
N VAL A 21 -20.05 9.40 14.96
CA VAL A 21 -18.84 8.61 15.25
C VAL A 21 -17.87 9.41 16.12
N LEU A 22 -17.57 10.66 15.79
CA LEU A 22 -16.70 11.49 16.63
C LEU A 22 -17.27 11.63 18.06
N TRP A 23 -18.58 11.77 18.19
CA TRP A 23 -19.23 11.87 19.50
C TRP A 23 -19.14 10.57 20.30
N GLU A 24 -19.32 9.41 19.65
CA GLU A 24 -19.15 8.08 20.24
C GLU A 24 -17.72 7.89 20.77
N TYR A 25 -16.72 8.37 20.02
CA TYR A 25 -15.30 8.32 20.39
C TYR A 25 -14.90 9.39 21.42
N GLY A 26 -15.87 10.13 21.98
CA GLY A 26 -15.66 11.09 23.06
C GLY A 26 -15.27 12.50 22.60
N VAL A 27 -15.22 12.78 21.29
CA VAL A 27 -14.95 14.13 20.76
C VAL A 27 -16.20 14.99 20.90
N ARG A 28 -16.19 15.90 21.88
CA ARG A 28 -17.35 16.73 22.25
C ARG A 28 -17.01 18.22 22.34
N GLY A 29 -18.04 19.03 22.61
CA GLY A 29 -17.89 20.43 22.98
C GLY A 29 -17.21 21.31 21.92
N LEU A 30 -16.21 22.08 22.35
CA LEU A 30 -15.49 23.03 21.49
C LEU A 30 -14.76 22.33 20.33
N LEU A 31 -14.14 21.18 20.57
CA LEU A 31 -13.39 20.46 19.54
C LEU A 31 -14.30 19.96 18.42
N LEU A 32 -15.44 19.34 18.76
CA LEU A 32 -16.41 18.89 17.76
C LEU A 32 -16.97 20.08 16.95
N ARG A 33 -17.26 21.20 17.60
CA ARG A 33 -17.71 22.43 16.93
C ARG A 33 -16.63 22.98 15.98
N ALA A 34 -15.37 23.00 16.41
CA ALA A 34 -14.24 23.44 15.59
C ALA A 34 -14.08 22.54 14.35
N VAL A 35 -14.11 21.22 14.50
CA VAL A 35 -14.04 20.28 13.37
C VAL A 35 -15.23 20.48 12.43
N ARG A 36 -16.46 20.53 12.95
CA ARG A 36 -17.67 20.80 12.13
C ARG A 36 -17.58 22.11 11.35
N SER A 37 -16.99 23.15 11.95
CA SER A 37 -16.84 24.46 11.30
C SER A 37 -15.98 24.41 10.04
N LEU A 38 -14.99 23.50 9.97
CA LEU A 38 -14.15 23.29 8.77
C LEU A 38 -14.94 22.80 7.56
N TYR A 39 -16.11 22.21 7.81
CA TYR A 39 -16.99 21.63 6.79
C TYR A 39 -18.29 22.42 6.59
N ASN A 40 -18.49 23.50 7.33
CA ASN A 40 -19.69 24.32 7.22
C ASN A 40 -19.63 25.19 5.95
N ARG A 41 -20.73 25.24 5.20
CA ARG A 41 -20.84 25.99 3.93
C ARG A 41 -19.70 25.71 2.94
N SER A 42 -19.14 24.50 2.96
CA SER A 42 -18.11 24.09 1.99
C SER A 42 -18.65 24.18 0.57
N ARG A 43 -17.86 24.80 -0.32
CA ARG A 43 -18.15 24.89 -1.76
C ARG A 43 -16.92 24.46 -2.55
N SER A 44 -17.15 23.90 -3.72
CA SER A 44 -16.11 23.51 -4.67
C SER A 44 -16.42 24.11 -6.05
N LEU A 45 -15.39 24.18 -6.88
CA LEU A 45 -15.51 24.44 -8.32
C LEU A 45 -14.56 23.50 -9.05
N VAL A 46 -14.86 23.21 -10.31
CA VAL A 46 -13.99 22.43 -11.19
C VAL A 46 -13.16 23.42 -12.00
N ARG A 47 -11.84 23.22 -12.04
CA ARG A 47 -10.93 23.98 -12.91
C ARG A 47 -10.35 23.06 -13.96
N ILE A 48 -10.63 23.35 -15.23
CA ILE A 48 -10.02 22.69 -16.38
C ILE A 48 -9.21 23.77 -17.10
N THR A 49 -7.89 23.58 -17.18
CA THR A 49 -6.94 24.58 -17.69
C THR A 49 -7.14 25.97 -17.06
N SER A 50 -7.57 26.96 -17.85
CA SER A 50 -7.87 28.34 -17.42
C SER A 50 -9.35 28.56 -17.10
N CYS A 51 -10.23 27.60 -17.44
CA CYS A 51 -11.66 27.71 -17.21
C CYS A 51 -12.04 27.21 -15.82
N LYS A 52 -12.98 27.91 -15.18
CA LYS A 52 -13.56 27.54 -13.88
C LYS A 52 -15.06 27.35 -14.05
N SER A 53 -15.62 26.32 -13.44
CA SER A 53 -17.07 26.19 -13.27
C SER A 53 -17.58 27.18 -12.23
N ASP A 54 -18.90 27.29 -12.13
CA ASP A 54 -19.55 27.92 -11.00
C ASP A 54 -19.27 27.17 -9.68
N LEU A 55 -19.40 27.90 -8.57
CA LEU A 55 -19.28 27.37 -7.21
C LEU A 55 -20.52 26.57 -6.83
N PHE A 56 -20.34 25.30 -6.52
CA PHE A 56 -21.40 24.42 -6.02
C PHE A 56 -21.13 24.00 -4.58
N PRO A 57 -22.17 23.81 -3.75
CA PRO A 57 -22.00 23.36 -2.36
C PRO A 57 -21.57 21.89 -2.29
N VAL A 58 -20.80 21.55 -1.26
CA VAL A 58 -20.34 20.18 -0.98
C VAL A 58 -20.84 19.75 0.38
N HIS A 59 -21.80 18.83 0.40
CA HIS A 59 -22.47 18.36 1.62
C HIS A 59 -21.93 17.03 2.16
N VAL A 60 -21.36 16.21 1.28
CA VAL A 60 -20.80 14.88 1.60
C VAL A 60 -19.29 14.90 1.44
N GLY A 61 -18.63 13.91 2.03
CA GLY A 61 -17.22 13.68 1.87
C GLY A 61 -16.35 14.59 2.72
N LEU A 62 -15.09 14.16 2.81
CA LEU A 62 -14.04 14.84 3.53
C LEU A 62 -13.24 15.75 2.59
N ARG A 63 -12.65 16.82 3.13
CA ARG A 63 -11.98 17.85 2.32
C ARG A 63 -10.57 17.39 1.95
N GLN A 64 -10.35 17.06 0.67
CA GLN A 64 -9.03 16.74 0.15
C GLN A 64 -8.03 17.88 0.40
N GLY A 65 -6.82 17.52 0.84
CA GLY A 65 -5.77 18.47 1.23
C GLY A 65 -5.89 19.03 2.65
N CYS A 66 -6.93 18.69 3.42
CA CYS A 66 -7.00 19.01 4.84
C CYS A 66 -6.11 18.08 5.66
N PRO A 67 -5.25 18.56 6.58
CA PRO A 67 -4.44 17.69 7.44
C PRO A 67 -5.25 16.73 8.32
N LEU A 68 -6.48 17.10 8.68
CA LEU A 68 -7.37 16.28 9.50
C LEU A 68 -8.11 15.20 8.70
N LEU A 69 -8.09 15.26 7.37
CA LEU A 69 -8.79 14.35 6.46
C LEU A 69 -8.55 12.88 6.83
N LEU A 70 -7.27 12.50 6.96
CA LEU A 70 -6.87 11.12 7.16
C LEU A 70 -7.31 10.62 8.54
N VAL A 71 -7.14 11.43 9.59
CA VAL A 71 -7.54 11.07 10.96
C VAL A 71 -9.05 10.87 11.05
N LEU A 72 -9.83 11.77 10.44
CA LEU A 72 -11.30 11.65 10.40
C LEU A 72 -11.74 10.39 9.66
N PHE A 73 -11.07 10.07 8.55
CA PHE A 73 -11.37 8.87 7.78
C PHE A 73 -11.02 7.59 8.55
N ILE A 74 -9.85 7.56 9.21
CA ILE A 74 -9.44 6.41 10.03
C ILE A 74 -10.43 6.17 11.17
N VAL A 75 -10.84 7.22 11.91
CA VAL A 75 -11.83 7.08 13.00
C VAL A 75 -13.18 6.57 12.48
N PHE A 76 -13.59 7.05 11.32
CA PHE A 76 -14.81 6.60 10.66
C PHE A 76 -14.74 5.11 10.26
N MET A 77 -13.63 4.69 9.64
CA MET A 77 -13.41 3.29 9.28
C MET A 77 -13.23 2.39 10.50
N ASP A 78 -12.62 2.86 11.60
CA ASP A 78 -12.50 2.12 12.86
C ASP A 78 -13.87 1.77 13.42
N ARG A 79 -14.85 2.67 13.35
CA ARG A 79 -16.23 2.38 13.77
C ARG A 79 -16.84 1.24 12.94
N ILE A 80 -16.70 1.27 11.62
CA ILE A 80 -17.17 0.17 10.74
C ILE A 80 -16.45 -1.13 11.10
N SER A 81 -15.13 -1.09 11.30
CA SER A 81 -14.32 -2.25 11.65
C SER A 81 -14.76 -2.88 12.98
N ARG A 82 -15.01 -2.08 14.02
CA ARG A 82 -15.49 -2.54 15.34
C ARG A 82 -16.83 -3.26 15.25
N HIS A 83 -17.74 -2.79 14.41
CA HIS A 83 -19.01 -3.48 14.20
C HIS A 83 -18.85 -4.81 13.47
N CYS A 84 -17.78 -4.96 12.67
CA CYS A 84 -17.46 -6.21 11.99
C CYS A 84 -16.62 -7.19 12.84
N GLN A 85 -16.30 -6.85 14.10
CA GLN A 85 -15.58 -7.76 14.99
C GLN A 85 -16.45 -8.95 15.42
N GLY A 86 -15.80 -10.07 15.76
CA GLY A 86 -16.47 -11.31 16.20
C GLY A 86 -16.70 -12.34 15.09
N LEU A 87 -16.42 -11.99 13.84
CA LEU A 87 -16.43 -12.92 12.71
C LEU A 87 -15.16 -13.78 12.67
N GLU A 88 -15.24 -14.92 11.97
CA GLU A 88 -14.09 -15.80 11.76
C GLU A 88 -12.93 -15.08 11.07
N GLY A 89 -11.71 -15.52 11.36
CA GLY A 89 -10.49 -14.86 10.92
C GLY A 89 -9.30 -15.81 10.94
N VAL A 90 -8.18 -15.38 10.37
CA VAL A 90 -6.96 -16.17 10.36
C VAL A 90 -6.28 -16.07 11.73
N ARG A 91 -5.90 -17.21 12.32
CA ARG A 91 -5.17 -17.25 13.59
C ARG A 91 -3.69 -16.92 13.36
N PHE A 92 -3.18 -15.97 14.13
CA PHE A 92 -1.77 -15.59 14.16
C PHE A 92 -1.30 -15.51 15.62
N GLY A 93 -0.58 -16.55 16.07
CA GLY A 93 -0.32 -16.75 17.49
C GLY A 93 -1.61 -16.84 18.28
N ASP A 94 -1.72 -16.04 19.34
CA ASP A 94 -2.92 -15.95 20.19
C ASP A 94 -3.98 -14.98 19.65
N HIS A 95 -3.70 -14.29 18.55
CA HIS A 95 -4.59 -13.30 17.95
C HIS A 95 -5.34 -13.88 16.76
N ARG A 96 -6.57 -13.40 16.56
CA ARG A 96 -7.37 -13.69 15.37
C ARG A 96 -7.48 -12.42 14.55
N ILE A 97 -7.03 -12.48 13.29
CA ILE A 97 -7.03 -11.35 12.37
C ILE A 97 -8.09 -11.62 11.30
N SER A 98 -9.21 -10.90 11.37
CA SER A 98 -10.32 -10.98 10.40
C SER A 98 -10.21 -9.93 9.30
N SER A 99 -9.55 -8.80 9.56
CA SER A 99 -9.39 -7.73 8.57
C SER A 99 -8.09 -6.95 8.74
N LEU A 100 -7.53 -6.49 7.62
CA LEU A 100 -6.47 -5.47 7.55
C LEU A 100 -7.04 -4.23 6.88
N ILE A 101 -6.92 -3.06 7.51
CA ILE A 101 -7.50 -1.82 7.01
C ILE A 101 -6.40 -0.77 6.97
N PHE A 102 -6.08 -0.29 5.78
CA PHE A 102 -5.14 0.81 5.56
C PHE A 102 -5.80 1.90 4.74
N ALA A 103 -6.23 2.98 5.39
CA ALA A 103 -7.11 3.96 4.76
C ALA A 103 -8.29 3.27 4.06
N ASP A 104 -8.43 3.42 2.74
CA ASP A 104 -9.48 2.82 1.91
C ASP A 104 -9.16 1.41 1.42
N ASP A 105 -7.91 0.95 1.55
CA ASP A 105 -7.51 -0.42 1.21
C ASP A 105 -7.92 -1.38 2.34
N VAL A 106 -8.97 -2.18 2.10
CA VAL A 106 -9.49 -3.16 3.06
C VAL A 106 -9.20 -4.59 2.57
N VAL A 107 -8.72 -5.45 3.47
CA VAL A 107 -8.54 -6.87 3.20
C VAL A 107 -9.27 -7.68 4.25
N LEU A 108 -10.21 -8.52 3.83
CA LEU A 108 -10.86 -9.50 4.69
C LEU A 108 -10.15 -10.85 4.60
N LEU A 109 -9.93 -11.47 5.76
CA LEU A 109 -9.16 -12.69 5.94
C LEU A 109 -10.01 -13.73 6.65
N ALA A 110 -10.08 -14.93 6.07
CA ALA A 110 -10.72 -16.08 6.70
C ALA A 110 -10.05 -17.38 6.19
N PRO A 111 -10.10 -18.48 6.95
CA PRO A 111 -9.46 -19.74 6.57
C PRO A 111 -10.17 -20.46 5.41
N SER A 112 -11.45 -20.16 5.15
CA SER A 112 -12.24 -20.77 4.09
C SER A 112 -13.16 -19.76 3.39
N SER A 113 -13.65 -20.12 2.19
CA SER A 113 -14.66 -19.31 1.49
C SER A 113 -16.00 -19.27 2.24
N LEU A 114 -16.34 -20.36 2.96
CA LEU A 114 -17.54 -20.47 3.79
C LEU A 114 -17.55 -19.42 4.91
N ASP A 115 -16.38 -19.13 5.48
CA ASP A 115 -16.22 -18.14 6.54
C ASP A 115 -16.06 -16.72 5.97
N LEU A 116 -15.39 -16.60 4.82
CA LEU A 116 -15.11 -15.31 4.18
C LEU A 116 -16.37 -14.64 3.61
N GLN A 117 -17.30 -15.42 3.07
CA GLN A 117 -18.51 -14.88 2.42
C GLN A 117 -19.45 -14.17 3.41
N PRO A 118 -19.79 -14.74 4.59
CA PRO A 118 -20.54 -14.02 5.62
C PRO A 118 -19.82 -12.78 6.12
N ALA A 119 -18.49 -12.85 6.29
CA ALA A 119 -17.71 -11.70 6.72
C ALA A 119 -17.76 -10.55 5.70
N LEU A 120 -17.69 -10.88 4.41
CA LEU A 120 -17.85 -9.93 3.32
C LEU A 120 -19.24 -9.28 3.29
N TRP A 121 -20.30 -10.07 3.44
CA TRP A 121 -21.67 -9.55 3.49
C TRP A 121 -21.89 -8.64 4.68
N HIS A 122 -21.41 -9.04 5.86
CA HIS A 122 -21.50 -8.23 7.06
C HIS A 122 -20.75 -6.90 6.90
N PHE A 123 -19.52 -6.95 6.37
CA PHE A 123 -18.74 -5.73 6.11
C PHE A 123 -19.43 -4.81 5.10
N ALA A 124 -19.98 -5.37 4.01
CA ALA A 124 -20.73 -4.60 3.02
C ALA A 124 -21.99 -3.95 3.62
N ALA A 125 -22.72 -4.66 4.48
CA ALA A 125 -23.89 -4.13 5.18
C ALA A 125 -23.52 -2.99 6.14
N GLU A 126 -22.45 -3.15 6.93
CA GLU A 126 -21.96 -2.09 7.83
C GLU A 126 -21.46 -0.87 7.04
N CYS A 127 -20.81 -1.08 5.89
CA CYS A 127 -20.45 0.00 4.98
C CYS A 127 -21.69 0.74 4.48
N GLU A 128 -22.72 0.01 4.01
CA GLU A 128 -23.94 0.61 3.50
C GLU A 128 -24.70 1.38 4.59
N ALA A 129 -24.79 0.83 5.80
CA ALA A 129 -25.37 1.51 6.96
C ALA A 129 -24.61 2.79 7.34
N ALA A 130 -23.29 2.82 7.13
CA ALA A 130 -22.46 4.00 7.29
C ALA A 130 -22.51 4.95 6.06
N GLY A 131 -23.32 4.65 5.05
CA GLY A 131 -23.42 5.42 3.80
C GLY A 131 -22.22 5.28 2.85
N MET A 132 -21.37 4.28 3.07
CA MET A 132 -20.30 3.87 2.18
C MET A 132 -20.83 2.86 1.15
N ARG A 133 -20.01 2.53 0.14
CA ARG A 133 -20.35 1.49 -0.84
C ARG A 133 -19.10 0.74 -1.25
N VAL A 134 -19.21 -0.58 -1.26
CA VAL A 134 -18.19 -1.49 -1.80
C VAL A 134 -18.31 -1.53 -3.33
N SER A 135 -17.19 -1.37 -4.01
CA SER A 135 -17.08 -1.49 -5.46
C SER A 135 -16.89 -2.96 -5.85
N THR A 136 -17.93 -3.62 -6.32
CA THR A 136 -17.86 -5.01 -6.80
C THR A 136 -16.94 -5.19 -8.01
N THR A 137 -16.84 -4.18 -8.86
CA THR A 137 -15.99 -4.19 -10.07
C THR A 137 -14.50 -4.06 -9.80
N LYS A 138 -14.12 -3.56 -8.61
CA LYS A 138 -12.72 -3.35 -8.21
C LYS A 138 -12.28 -4.24 -7.04
N SER A 139 -13.25 -4.83 -6.34
CA SER A 139 -12.96 -5.76 -5.27
C SER A 139 -12.64 -7.12 -5.86
N GLU A 140 -11.62 -7.78 -5.33
CA GLU A 140 -11.09 -9.02 -5.88
C GLU A 140 -10.94 -10.08 -4.79
N ALA A 141 -11.19 -11.34 -5.15
CA ALA A 141 -10.98 -12.49 -4.29
C ALA A 141 -9.63 -13.14 -4.61
N MET A 142 -8.95 -13.66 -3.59
CA MET A 142 -7.69 -14.38 -3.78
C MET A 142 -7.58 -15.51 -2.76
N VAL A 143 -7.26 -16.70 -3.26
CA VAL A 143 -6.99 -17.87 -2.41
C VAL A 143 -5.47 -18.04 -2.29
N LEU A 144 -4.97 -18.04 -1.07
CA LEU A 144 -3.57 -18.32 -0.79
C LEU A 144 -3.41 -19.82 -0.51
N ASP A 145 -3.11 -20.60 -1.55
CA ASP A 145 -2.90 -22.05 -1.47
C ASP A 145 -1.92 -22.49 -2.56
N ARG A 146 -1.16 -23.55 -2.30
CA ARG A 146 -0.29 -24.19 -3.30
C ARG A 146 -1.10 -24.89 -4.38
N LYS A 147 -2.33 -25.29 -4.07
CA LYS A 147 -3.27 -25.86 -5.04
C LYS A 147 -4.23 -24.77 -5.51
N LYS A 148 -4.59 -24.81 -6.80
CA LYS A 148 -5.63 -23.92 -7.32
C LYS A 148 -6.98 -24.37 -6.77
N VAL A 149 -7.56 -23.55 -5.91
CA VAL A 149 -8.89 -23.74 -5.33
C VAL A 149 -9.80 -22.62 -5.80
N ALA A 150 -11.00 -22.99 -6.26
CA ALA A 150 -12.01 -22.01 -6.63
C ALA A 150 -12.67 -21.41 -5.38
N CYS A 151 -12.80 -20.09 -5.36
CA CYS A 151 -13.47 -19.33 -4.32
C CYS A 151 -14.37 -18.31 -5.01
N THR A 152 -15.67 -18.59 -4.99
CA THR A 152 -16.69 -17.69 -5.53
C THR A 152 -17.21 -16.84 -4.39
N LEU A 153 -16.88 -15.54 -4.41
CA LEU A 153 -17.44 -14.56 -3.49
C LEU A 153 -18.44 -13.67 -4.22
N GLN A 154 -19.50 -13.25 -3.54
CA GLN A 154 -20.55 -12.42 -4.11
C GLN A 154 -20.99 -11.28 -3.19
N ILE A 155 -21.38 -10.14 -3.77
CA ILE A 155 -22.06 -9.04 -3.08
C ILE A 155 -23.23 -8.60 -3.97
N GLY A 156 -24.44 -8.54 -3.42
CA GLY A 156 -25.62 -8.08 -4.17
C GLY A 156 -25.94 -8.91 -5.41
N GLY A 157 -25.55 -10.19 -5.44
CA GLY A 157 -25.70 -11.09 -6.60
C GLY A 157 -24.59 -10.99 -7.65
N GLU A 158 -23.66 -10.05 -7.52
CA GLU A 158 -22.49 -9.93 -8.40
C GLU A 158 -21.32 -10.74 -7.85
N VAL A 159 -20.69 -11.54 -8.72
CA VAL A 159 -19.51 -12.35 -8.38
C VAL A 159 -18.25 -11.50 -8.46
N LEU A 160 -17.45 -11.51 -7.39
CA LEU A 160 -16.13 -10.88 -7.38
C LEU A 160 -15.13 -11.72 -8.20
N PRO A 161 -14.29 -11.09 -9.04
CA PRO A 161 -13.26 -11.80 -9.77
C PRO A 161 -12.25 -12.45 -8.82
N GLN A 162 -11.91 -13.71 -9.07
CA GLN A 162 -10.80 -14.38 -8.39
C GLN A 162 -9.49 -14.15 -9.15
N VAL A 163 -8.47 -13.64 -8.47
CA VAL A 163 -7.16 -13.32 -9.05
C VAL A 163 -6.04 -14.21 -8.49
N GLU A 164 -4.99 -14.39 -9.29
CA GLU A 164 -3.77 -15.12 -8.89
C GLU A 164 -2.67 -14.18 -8.38
N GLU A 165 -2.75 -12.90 -8.73
CA GLU A 165 -1.83 -11.87 -8.27
C GLU A 165 -2.59 -10.61 -7.87
N PHE A 166 -2.16 -9.98 -6.79
CA PHE A 166 -2.76 -8.74 -6.30
C PHE A 166 -1.69 -7.79 -5.78
N LYS A 167 -1.81 -6.49 -6.08
CA LYS A 167 -0.87 -5.47 -5.61
C LYS A 167 -1.44 -4.71 -4.42
N TYR A 168 -1.08 -5.13 -3.21
CA TYR A 168 -1.51 -4.51 -1.97
C TYR A 168 -0.40 -3.63 -1.37
N LEU A 169 -0.69 -2.37 -1.04
CA LEU A 169 0.29 -1.40 -0.48
C LEU A 169 1.61 -1.34 -1.27
N ARG A 170 1.47 -1.41 -2.59
CA ARG A 170 2.56 -1.46 -3.59
C ARG A 170 3.37 -2.75 -3.62
N VAL A 171 3.10 -3.76 -2.81
CA VAL A 171 3.75 -5.08 -2.83
C VAL A 171 2.89 -6.06 -3.64
N LEU A 172 3.50 -6.82 -4.54
CA LEU A 172 2.82 -7.86 -5.31
C LEU A 172 2.74 -9.16 -4.48
N PHE A 173 1.53 -9.65 -4.29
CA PHE A 173 1.24 -10.95 -3.69
C PHE A 173 0.83 -11.94 -4.77
N MET A 174 1.29 -13.19 -4.66
CA MET A 174 0.93 -14.30 -5.54
C MET A 174 0.12 -15.33 -4.75
N SER A 175 -0.88 -15.97 -5.38
CA SER A 175 -1.77 -16.95 -4.75
C SER A 175 -1.00 -18.18 -4.24
N GLU A 176 0.11 -18.49 -4.88
CA GLU A 176 1.02 -19.58 -4.52
C GLU A 176 1.96 -19.23 -3.35
N GLY A 177 1.98 -17.98 -2.88
CA GLY A 177 2.89 -17.49 -1.84
C GLY A 177 4.35 -17.27 -2.27
N ARG A 178 4.66 -17.37 -3.57
CA ARG A 178 6.00 -17.11 -4.10
C ARG A 178 6.26 -15.61 -4.29
N MET A 179 7.49 -15.18 -4.00
CA MET A 179 7.88 -13.75 -4.02
C MET A 179 8.85 -13.38 -5.14
N ASP A 180 9.28 -14.35 -5.95
CA ASP A 180 10.21 -14.13 -7.06
C ASP A 180 9.76 -12.98 -7.97
N ARG A 181 8.47 -12.95 -8.31
CA ARG A 181 7.88 -11.92 -9.18
C ARG A 181 7.88 -10.54 -8.54
N GLU A 182 7.65 -10.43 -7.24
CA GLU A 182 7.75 -9.14 -6.54
C GLU A 182 9.19 -8.65 -6.53
N ILE A 183 10.16 -9.52 -6.23
CA ILE A 183 11.58 -9.17 -6.21
C ILE A 183 12.04 -8.75 -7.60
N ASP A 184 11.63 -9.47 -8.66
CA ASP A 184 11.90 -9.07 -10.05
C ASP A 184 11.33 -7.70 -10.38
N ARG A 185 10.10 -7.42 -9.93
CA ARG A 185 9.46 -6.13 -10.13
C ARG A 185 10.22 -5.01 -9.43
N ARG A 186 10.76 -5.24 -8.22
CA ARG A 186 11.61 -4.26 -7.52
C ARG A 186 12.96 -4.05 -8.18
N ILE A 187 13.61 -5.12 -8.62
CA ILE A 187 14.84 -5.04 -9.41
C ILE A 187 14.59 -4.23 -10.68
N GLY A 188 13.47 -4.47 -11.38
CA GLY A 188 13.05 -3.71 -12.55
C GLY A 188 12.81 -2.23 -12.25
N ALA A 189 12.12 -1.91 -11.15
CA ALA A 189 11.89 -0.52 -10.72
C ALA A 189 13.20 0.21 -10.39
N ALA A 190 14.10 -0.45 -9.65
CA ALA A 190 15.43 0.09 -9.36
C ALA A 190 16.28 0.26 -10.62
N ALA A 191 16.20 -0.67 -11.58
CA ALA A 191 16.85 -0.53 -12.88
C ALA A 191 16.32 0.66 -13.67
N ALA A 192 15.01 0.91 -13.66
CA ALA A 192 14.40 2.08 -14.30
C ALA A 192 14.88 3.40 -13.65
N VAL A 193 14.96 3.44 -12.32
CA VAL A 193 15.54 4.57 -11.57
C VAL A 193 16.99 4.81 -12.00
N MET A 194 17.82 3.77 -12.02
CA MET A 194 19.21 3.88 -12.46
C MET A 194 19.31 4.41 -13.89
N GLN A 195 18.49 3.89 -14.81
CA GLN A 195 18.49 4.30 -16.20
C GLN A 195 18.12 5.78 -16.35
N SER A 196 17.10 6.25 -15.61
CA SER A 196 16.70 7.66 -15.60
C SER A 196 17.80 8.60 -15.09
N MET A 197 18.61 8.14 -14.14
CA MET A 197 19.69 8.91 -13.52
C MET A 197 21.05 8.68 -14.17
N TYR A 198 21.15 7.81 -15.19
CA TYR A 198 22.43 7.34 -15.70
C TYR A 198 23.30 8.49 -16.21
N ARG A 199 22.76 9.32 -17.13
CA ARG A 199 23.48 10.43 -17.75
C ARG A 199 23.66 11.64 -16.83
N SER A 200 22.64 11.93 -16.01
CA SER A 200 22.61 13.12 -15.16
C SER A 200 23.40 12.95 -13.86
N VAL A 201 23.46 11.73 -13.32
CA VAL A 201 24.07 11.44 -12.02
C VAL A 201 25.23 10.46 -12.14
N VAL A 202 24.97 9.25 -12.63
CA VAL A 202 25.88 8.12 -12.46
C VAL A 202 27.20 8.33 -13.21
N VAL A 203 27.15 8.72 -14.49
CA VAL A 203 28.35 8.95 -15.30
C VAL A 203 28.86 10.40 -15.30
N LYS A 204 28.12 11.31 -14.67
CA LYS A 204 28.48 12.74 -14.60
C LYS A 204 29.76 12.90 -13.78
N LYS A 205 30.82 13.45 -14.38
CA LYS A 205 32.16 13.53 -13.75
C LYS A 205 32.22 14.66 -12.71
N GLU A 206 31.39 15.67 -12.88
CA GLU A 206 31.26 16.86 -12.05
C GLU A 206 30.64 16.54 -10.69
N LEU A 207 29.93 15.40 -10.57
CA LEU A 207 29.40 14.94 -9.30
C LEU A 207 30.42 14.09 -8.55
N SER A 208 30.63 14.45 -7.29
CA SER A 208 31.48 13.68 -6.39
C SER A 208 30.90 12.28 -6.15
N ARG A 209 31.79 11.32 -5.85
CA ARG A 209 31.38 9.96 -5.46
C ARG A 209 30.41 9.98 -4.27
N LYS A 210 30.67 10.86 -3.28
CA LYS A 210 29.80 11.05 -2.11
C LYS A 210 28.38 11.48 -2.51
N ALA A 211 28.23 12.41 -3.45
CA ALA A 211 26.91 12.83 -3.94
C ALA A 211 26.17 11.69 -4.65
N LYS A 212 26.88 10.91 -5.48
CA LYS A 212 26.30 9.75 -6.17
C LYS A 212 25.84 8.67 -5.18
N LEU A 213 26.62 8.42 -4.14
CA LEU A 213 26.29 7.46 -3.09
C LEU A 213 25.13 7.93 -2.21
N SER A 214 25.04 9.24 -1.95
CA SER A 214 23.88 9.81 -1.25
C SER A 214 22.59 9.58 -2.04
N ILE A 215 22.59 9.82 -3.36
CA ILE A 215 21.44 9.55 -4.24
C ILE A 215 21.10 8.06 -4.28
N TYR A 216 22.12 7.20 -4.30
CA TYR A 216 21.95 5.76 -4.21
C TYR A 216 21.22 5.34 -2.92
N GLN A 217 21.67 5.84 -1.76
CA GLN A 217 21.06 5.55 -0.47
C GLN A 217 19.65 6.15 -0.34
N SER A 218 19.39 7.33 -0.91
CA SER A 218 18.11 8.02 -0.72
C SER A 218 17.03 7.62 -1.75
N ILE A 219 17.40 7.07 -2.91
CA ILE A 219 16.44 6.75 -3.98
C ILE A 219 16.56 5.29 -4.44
N TYR A 220 17.76 4.84 -4.79
CA TYR A 220 17.94 3.51 -5.37
C TYR A 220 17.66 2.40 -4.34
N VAL A 221 18.28 2.47 -3.16
CA VAL A 221 18.12 1.47 -2.09
C VAL A 221 16.65 1.38 -1.66
N PRO A 222 15.95 2.47 -1.28
CA PRO A 222 14.53 2.40 -0.92
C PRO A 222 13.64 1.85 -2.04
N THR A 223 13.96 2.13 -3.31
CA THR A 223 13.21 1.57 -4.44
C THR A 223 13.39 0.06 -4.55
N LEU A 224 14.62 -0.43 -4.33
CA LEU A 224 14.97 -1.84 -4.40
C LEU A 224 14.44 -2.63 -3.20
N THR A 225 14.49 -2.07 -1.99
CA THR A 225 14.19 -2.78 -0.72
C THR A 225 12.80 -2.51 -0.16
N TYR A 226 11.97 -1.69 -0.80
CA TYR A 226 10.60 -1.48 -0.32
C TYR A 226 9.84 -2.82 -0.20
N GLY A 227 9.29 -3.09 0.99
CA GLY A 227 8.54 -4.31 1.29
C GLY A 227 9.41 -5.53 1.58
N HIS A 228 10.74 -5.36 1.77
CA HIS A 228 11.65 -6.47 2.06
C HIS A 228 11.38 -7.17 3.39
N GLU A 229 10.77 -6.48 4.35
CA GLU A 229 10.26 -7.04 5.61
C GLU A 229 9.27 -8.21 5.41
N LEU A 230 8.64 -8.31 4.23
CA LEU A 230 7.75 -9.41 3.88
C LEU A 230 8.47 -10.57 3.17
N TRP A 231 9.76 -10.43 2.86
CA TRP A 231 10.46 -11.37 2.00
C TRP A 231 10.98 -12.60 2.74
N VAL A 232 10.55 -13.78 2.30
CA VAL A 232 11.20 -15.04 2.67
C VAL A 232 12.49 -15.16 1.85
N MET A 233 13.59 -14.75 2.47
CA MET A 233 14.89 -14.66 1.81
C MET A 233 15.54 -16.03 1.60
N THR A 234 15.58 -16.49 0.35
CA THR A 234 16.44 -17.61 -0.07
C THR A 234 17.78 -17.10 -0.57
N GLU A 235 18.81 -17.96 -0.59
CA GLU A 235 20.13 -17.60 -1.13
C GLU A 235 20.08 -17.15 -2.59
N ARG A 236 19.20 -17.77 -3.38
CA ARG A 236 18.95 -17.40 -4.78
C ARG A 236 18.40 -15.98 -4.88
N LEU A 237 17.38 -15.64 -4.07
CA LEU A 237 16.78 -14.31 -4.07
C LEU A 237 17.76 -13.24 -3.56
N ARG A 238 18.50 -13.54 -2.49
CA ARG A 238 19.56 -12.67 -1.96
C ARG A 238 20.60 -12.36 -3.02
N SER A 239 21.03 -13.38 -3.78
CA SER A 239 22.00 -13.21 -4.86
C SER A 239 21.51 -12.28 -5.98
N ARG A 240 20.21 -12.30 -6.29
CA ARG A 240 19.60 -11.42 -7.31
C ARG A 240 19.56 -9.96 -6.84
N ILE A 241 19.16 -9.73 -5.60
CA ILE A 241 19.12 -8.38 -5.00
C ILE A 241 20.55 -7.80 -4.93
N GLN A 242 21.52 -8.58 -4.47
CA GLN A 242 22.94 -8.18 -4.47
C GLN A 242 23.46 -7.91 -5.89
N ALA A 243 23.00 -8.66 -6.90
CA ALA A 243 23.38 -8.39 -8.28
C ALA A 243 22.82 -7.05 -8.77
N ALA A 244 21.57 -6.72 -8.42
CA ALA A 244 20.98 -5.42 -8.72
C ALA A 244 21.75 -4.28 -8.03
N GLU A 245 22.02 -4.40 -6.74
CA GLU A 245 22.83 -3.46 -5.96
C GLU A 245 24.20 -3.19 -6.61
N MET A 246 24.93 -4.27 -6.91
CA MET A 246 26.25 -4.20 -7.53
C MET A 246 26.22 -3.59 -8.93
N SER A 247 25.08 -3.64 -9.62
CA SER A 247 24.91 -3.01 -10.92
C SER A 247 25.01 -1.48 -10.82
N PHE A 248 24.54 -0.88 -9.72
CA PHE A 248 24.68 0.55 -9.47
C PHE A 248 26.09 0.89 -8.99
N LEU A 249 26.57 0.19 -7.96
CA LEU A 249 27.86 0.47 -7.31
C LEU A 249 29.03 0.37 -8.28
N ARG A 250 29.04 -0.63 -9.17
CA ARG A 250 30.09 -0.75 -10.20
C ARG A 250 30.12 0.45 -11.12
N ARG A 251 28.97 0.98 -11.55
CA ARG A 251 28.93 2.14 -12.44
C ARG A 251 29.43 3.40 -11.76
N VAL A 252 29.14 3.59 -10.47
CA VAL A 252 29.70 4.70 -9.68
C VAL A 252 31.22 4.57 -9.54
N ALA A 253 31.73 3.35 -9.36
CA ALA A 253 33.15 3.04 -9.34
C ALA A 253 33.82 3.05 -10.73
N GLY A 254 33.06 3.27 -11.82
CA GLY A 254 33.58 3.24 -13.19
C GLY A 254 33.96 1.84 -13.69
N ARG A 255 33.41 0.78 -13.08
CA ARG A 255 33.73 -0.62 -13.34
C ARG A 255 32.71 -1.31 -14.23
N SER A 256 33.18 -2.27 -14.99
CA SER A 256 32.40 -3.20 -15.80
C SER A 256 32.35 -4.61 -15.20
N LEU A 257 31.47 -5.47 -15.73
CA LEU A 257 31.48 -6.90 -15.39
C LEU A 257 32.77 -7.61 -15.82
N ARG A 258 33.47 -7.07 -16.84
CA ARG A 258 34.69 -7.67 -17.41
C ARG A 258 35.90 -7.50 -16.49
N ASP A 259 35.84 -6.55 -15.57
CA ASP A 259 36.93 -6.24 -14.64
C ASP A 259 37.08 -7.33 -13.55
N ARG A 260 36.10 -8.24 -13.43
CA ARG A 260 36.09 -9.40 -12.51
C ARG A 260 36.40 -9.05 -11.04
N VAL A 261 36.14 -7.81 -10.62
CA VAL A 261 36.36 -7.36 -9.25
C VAL A 261 35.31 -7.96 -8.32
N ARG A 262 35.79 -8.49 -7.17
CA ARG A 262 34.93 -9.03 -6.10
C ARG A 262 33.96 -7.96 -5.59
N ARG A 263 32.77 -8.39 -5.15
CA ARG A 263 31.73 -7.50 -4.62
C ARG A 263 32.21 -6.73 -3.39
N SER A 264 32.88 -7.44 -2.47
CA SER A 264 33.44 -6.87 -1.23
C SER A 264 34.35 -5.69 -1.49
N VAL A 265 35.28 -5.82 -2.46
CA VAL A 265 36.24 -4.77 -2.81
C VAL A 265 35.55 -3.49 -3.32
N THR A 266 34.46 -3.62 -4.08
CA THR A 266 33.72 -2.45 -4.57
C THR A 266 32.94 -1.76 -3.46
N ARG A 267 32.38 -2.54 -2.54
CA ARG A 267 31.67 -2.02 -1.36
C ARG A 267 32.60 -1.28 -0.41
N GLU A 268 33.75 -1.88 -0.11
CA GLU A 268 34.80 -1.31 0.74
C GLU A 268 35.35 0.00 0.16
N GLU A 269 35.67 0.05 -1.13
CA GLU A 269 36.12 1.30 -1.78
C GLU A 269 35.09 2.43 -1.71
N LEU A 270 33.80 2.08 -1.79
CA LEU A 270 32.71 3.05 -1.77
C LEU A 270 32.21 3.34 -0.34
N GLY A 271 32.76 2.68 0.69
CA GLY A 271 32.28 2.81 2.06
C GLY A 271 30.81 2.40 2.24
N VAL A 272 30.35 1.42 1.45
CA VAL A 272 29.01 0.84 1.57
C VAL A 272 29.13 -0.42 2.41
N ASP A 273 28.77 -0.35 3.69
CA ASP A 273 28.95 -1.47 4.60
C ASP A 273 28.11 -2.69 4.20
N VAL A 274 28.64 -3.87 4.52
CA VAL A 274 27.94 -5.16 4.39
C VAL A 274 26.75 -5.25 5.35
N SER A 275 26.70 -4.41 6.38
CA SER A 275 25.64 -4.39 7.39
C SER A 275 24.29 -3.88 6.86
N ASP A 276 24.25 -3.06 5.81
CA ASP A 276 22.98 -2.67 5.16
C ASP A 276 22.31 -3.85 4.43
N ALA A 277 23.08 -4.88 4.09
CA ALA A 277 22.54 -6.17 3.61
C ALA A 277 22.28 -7.17 4.75
N SER A 278 22.74 -6.88 5.98
CA SER A 278 22.52 -7.72 7.17
C SER A 278 21.20 -7.43 7.88
N GLY A 279 20.58 -6.26 7.63
CA GLY A 279 19.16 -6.02 7.95
C GLY A 279 18.18 -6.88 7.15
N MET A 280 18.69 -7.75 6.25
CA MET A 280 17.95 -8.74 5.46
C MET A 280 18.25 -10.18 5.90
N SER A 281 18.56 -10.37 7.18
CA SER A 281 18.59 -11.68 7.85
C SER A 281 17.57 -11.65 9.01
N PRO A 282 16.86 -12.77 9.26
CA PRO A 282 15.71 -12.81 10.17
C PRO A 282 16.06 -12.40 11.60
#